data_AF-A0A417JV17-F1
#
_entry.id   AF-A0A417JV17-F1
#
_cell.length_a   1.000
_cell.length_b   1.000
_cell.length_c   1.000
_cell.angle_alpha   90.00
_cell.angle_beta   90.00
_cell.angle_gamma   90.00
#
_symmetry.space_group_name_H-M   'P 1'
#
loop_
_entity.id
_entity.type
_entity.pdbx_description
1 polymer ?
#
loop_
_entity_poly.entity_id
_entity_poly.type
_entity_poly.pdbx_seq_one_letter_code
_entity_poly.pdbx_strand_id
1 'polypeptide(L)'
;MVRVTTTKEDADNTTKTTETSYGYETAVIHTLTGTKTYKDLQVQTTKVNGTVTDKTWTDHAGNAVRTLSSGIYTDHVFTEDGKEIAAVTLGSNTDREGKISLTLYNKEGKTTHTIIQPMVDGDSIITGKDTVINETAYDINGNESAVTDGNGNVTT
;
A
#
# COMPACT_ATOMS: atom_id res chain seq x y z
N MET A 1 12.38 -10.19 21.58
CA MET A 1 11.19 -10.79 22.23
C MET A 1 10.00 -10.52 21.32
N VAL A 2 9.22 -11.53 20.97
CA VAL A 2 7.98 -11.37 20.19
C VAL A 2 6.83 -11.33 21.19
N ARG A 3 5.98 -10.29 21.13
CA ARG A 3 4.74 -10.24 21.92
C ARG A 3 3.61 -10.81 21.07
N VAL A 4 2.76 -11.65 21.65
CA VAL A 4 1.57 -12.19 20.99
C VAL A 4 0.34 -11.92 21.86
N THR A 5 -0.74 -11.48 21.24
CA THR A 5 -2.08 -11.37 21.83
C THR A 5 -3.00 -12.33 21.09
N THR A 6 -3.84 -13.07 21.81
CA THR A 6 -4.77 -14.06 21.22
C THR A 6 -6.18 -13.79 21.71
N THR A 7 -7.14 -13.76 20.78
CA THR A 7 -8.58 -13.63 21.04
C THR A 7 -9.29 -14.83 20.44
N LYS A 8 -10.27 -15.39 21.16
CA LYS A 8 -11.14 -16.47 20.67
C LYS A 8 -12.59 -16.04 20.72
N GLU A 9 -13.31 -16.28 19.64
CA GLU A 9 -14.75 -16.03 19.50
C GLU A 9 -15.42 -17.36 19.14
N ASP A 10 -16.43 -17.76 19.91
CA ASP A 10 -17.18 -19.00 19.70
C ASP A 10 -18.63 -18.67 19.30
N ALA A 11 -19.07 -19.17 18.14
CA ALA A 11 -20.43 -19.02 17.65
C ALA A 11 -20.80 -20.20 16.73
N ASP A 12 -22.04 -20.69 16.82
CA ASP A 12 -22.59 -21.74 15.93
C ASP A 12 -21.71 -23.00 15.78
N ASN A 13 -21.13 -23.49 16.88
CA ASN A 13 -20.16 -24.61 16.91
C ASN A 13 -18.86 -24.37 16.11
N THR A 14 -18.56 -23.10 15.80
CA THR A 14 -17.33 -22.67 15.16
C THR A 14 -16.53 -21.80 16.11
N THR A 15 -15.23 -22.07 16.22
CA THR A 15 -14.28 -21.21 16.94
C THR A 15 -13.45 -20.42 15.95
N LYS A 16 -13.45 -19.09 16.08
CA LYS A 16 -12.53 -18.19 15.39
C LYS A 16 -11.42 -17.79 16.35
N THR A 17 -10.17 -18.06 15.98
CA THR A 17 -8.99 -17.64 16.73
C THR A 17 -8.29 -16.52 15.96
N THR A 18 -8.12 -15.37 16.61
CA THR A 18 -7.35 -14.24 16.08
C THR A 18 -6.08 -14.07 16.91
N GLU A 19 -4.93 -14.03 16.24
CA GLU A 19 -3.62 -13.83 16.88
C GLU A 19 -2.96 -12.58 16.30
N THR A 20 -2.47 -11.69 17.16
CA THR A 20 -1.68 -10.53 16.76
C THR A 20 -0.30 -10.65 17.36
N SER A 21 0.74 -10.68 16.52
CA SER A 21 2.14 -10.78 16.92
C SER A 21 2.94 -9.54 16.53
N TYR A 22 3.93 -9.21 17.35
CA TYR A 22 4.77 -8.02 17.18
C TYR A 22 6.25 -8.40 17.13
N GLY A 23 6.98 -7.86 16.17
CA GLY A 23 8.41 -8.14 15.95
C GLY A 23 9.12 -7.04 15.19
N TYR A 24 10.30 -7.36 14.66
CA TYR A 24 11.09 -6.47 13.81
C TYR A 24 11.59 -7.21 12.58
N GLU A 25 11.58 -6.53 11.42
CA GLU A 25 12.04 -7.11 10.15
C GLU A 25 12.83 -6.09 9.32
N THR A 26 13.68 -6.59 8.43
CA THR A 26 14.24 -5.81 7.32
C THR A 26 13.38 -6.06 6.08
N ALA A 27 13.01 -5.02 5.35
CA ALA A 27 12.22 -5.14 4.13
C ALA A 27 12.76 -4.22 3.02
N VAL A 28 12.63 -4.69 1.78
CA VAL A 28 12.88 -3.89 0.57
C VAL A 28 11.53 -3.35 0.10
N ILE A 29 11.36 -2.03 0.16
CA ILE A 29 10.11 -1.32 -0.15
C ILE A 29 10.24 -0.63 -1.50
N HIS A 30 9.25 -0.80 -2.38
CA HIS A 30 9.17 -0.11 -3.66
C HIS A 30 8.86 1.36 -3.47
N THR A 31 9.55 2.19 -4.25
CA THR A 31 9.27 3.62 -4.32
C THR A 31 8.93 3.99 -5.76
N LEU A 32 8.67 5.27 -6.02
CA LEU A 32 8.54 5.78 -7.40
C LEU A 32 9.84 5.60 -8.20
N THR A 33 10.98 5.53 -7.51
CA THR A 33 12.32 5.41 -8.09
C THR A 33 13.08 4.29 -7.39
N GLY A 34 12.90 3.07 -7.87
CA GLY A 34 13.60 1.89 -7.38
C GLY A 34 13.00 1.31 -6.13
N THR A 35 13.91 0.88 -5.25
CA THR A 35 13.56 0.30 -3.96
C THR A 35 14.42 0.91 -2.87
N LYS A 36 13.89 0.91 -1.64
CA LYS A 36 14.60 1.34 -0.43
C LYS A 36 14.60 0.20 0.56
N THR A 37 15.79 -0.14 1.08
CA THR A 37 15.92 -1.10 2.17
C THR A 37 15.67 -0.39 3.49
N TYR A 38 14.65 -0.83 4.21
CA TYR A 38 14.36 -0.42 5.58
C TYR A 38 14.81 -1.51 6.54
N LYS A 39 15.53 -1.11 7.59
CA LYS A 39 15.97 -2.00 8.66
C LYS A 39 15.14 -1.71 9.92
N ASP A 40 15.03 -2.73 10.76
CA ASP A 40 14.42 -2.65 12.09
C ASP A 40 12.99 -2.07 12.06
N LEU A 41 12.22 -2.41 11.02
CA LEU A 41 10.80 -2.03 10.93
C LEU A 41 10.02 -2.73 12.03
N GLN A 42 9.22 -1.99 12.79
CA GLN A 42 8.25 -2.60 13.70
C GLN A 42 7.22 -3.36 12.86
N VAL A 43 7.03 -4.63 13.14
CA VAL A 43 6.11 -5.48 12.39
C VAL A 43 4.97 -5.94 13.28
N GLN A 44 3.74 -5.71 12.84
CA GLN A 44 2.53 -6.28 13.42
C GLN A 44 1.94 -7.28 12.43
N THR A 45 1.74 -8.54 12.83
CA THR A 45 1.11 -9.57 12.00
C THR A 45 -0.16 -10.08 12.67
N THR A 46 -1.28 -10.04 11.94
CA THR A 46 -2.56 -10.61 12.35
C THR A 46 -2.82 -11.92 11.60
N LYS A 47 -3.17 -12.96 12.35
CA LYS A 47 -3.61 -14.24 11.82
C LYS A 47 -5.04 -14.53 12.26
N VAL A 48 -5.85 -15.05 11.35
CA VAL A 48 -7.17 -15.61 11.64
C VAL A 48 -7.12 -17.10 11.32
N ASN A 49 -7.40 -17.94 12.31
CA ASN A 49 -7.36 -19.40 12.20
C ASN A 49 -6.02 -19.91 11.62
N GLY A 50 -4.91 -19.30 12.03
CA GLY A 50 -3.55 -19.65 11.59
C GLY A 50 -3.10 -19.03 10.27
N THR A 51 -4.01 -18.44 9.49
CA THR A 51 -3.71 -17.78 8.21
C THR A 51 -3.42 -16.30 8.43
N VAL A 52 -2.31 -15.79 7.88
CA VAL A 52 -2.01 -14.35 7.91
C VAL A 52 -3.04 -13.61 7.06
N THR A 53 -3.80 -12.71 7.67
CA THR A 53 -4.77 -11.85 6.97
C THR A 53 -4.21 -10.46 6.74
N ASP A 54 -3.46 -9.96 7.73
CA ASP A 54 -2.92 -8.61 7.72
C ASP A 54 -1.51 -8.58 8.30
N LYS A 55 -0.68 -7.70 7.75
CA LYS A 55 0.65 -7.43 8.29
C LYS A 55 1.04 -5.99 8.00
N THR A 56 1.62 -5.30 8.98
CA THR A 56 2.04 -3.90 8.83
C THR A 56 3.51 -3.79 9.22
N TRP A 57 4.28 -3.09 8.40
CA TRP A 57 5.66 -2.73 8.65
C TRP A 57 5.73 -1.22 8.87
N THR A 58 6.17 -0.82 10.05
CA THR A 58 6.21 0.57 10.50
C THR A 58 7.65 1.02 10.69
N ASP A 59 8.02 2.17 10.11
CA ASP A 59 9.34 2.75 10.28
C ASP A 59 9.51 3.47 11.65
N HIS A 60 10.71 4.00 11.90
CA HIS A 60 11.04 4.68 13.15
C HIS A 60 10.28 6.00 13.33
N ALA A 61 9.76 6.60 12.26
CA ALA A 61 8.94 7.79 12.30
C ALA A 61 7.46 7.47 12.55
N GLY A 62 7.09 6.17 12.57
CA GLY A 62 5.71 5.72 12.78
C GLY A 62 4.93 5.54 11.48
N ASN A 63 5.57 5.65 10.31
CA ASN A 63 4.89 5.47 9.03
C ASN A 63 4.75 3.99 8.69
N ALA A 64 3.55 3.56 8.31
CA ALA A 64 3.32 2.21 7.79
C ALA A 64 3.86 2.10 6.34
N VAL A 65 5.15 1.81 6.18
CA VAL A 65 5.84 1.77 4.87
C VAL A 65 5.45 0.58 4.00
N ARG A 66 4.87 -0.47 4.61
CA ARG A 66 4.23 -1.58 3.89
C ARG A 66 3.03 -2.08 4.67
N THR A 67 2.00 -2.47 3.93
CA THR A 67 0.88 -3.26 4.43
C THR A 67 0.69 -4.52 3.59
N LEU A 68 0.27 -5.59 4.24
CA LEU A 68 -0.40 -6.74 3.65
C LEU A 68 -1.82 -6.67 4.20
N SER A 69 -2.82 -6.61 3.34
CA SER A 69 -4.21 -6.77 3.76
C SER A 69 -4.97 -7.59 2.75
N SER A 70 -5.74 -8.56 3.24
CA SER A 70 -6.51 -9.49 2.39
C SER A 70 -5.65 -10.19 1.33
N GLY A 71 -4.38 -10.48 1.66
CA GLY A 71 -3.44 -11.13 0.75
C GLY A 71 -2.80 -10.23 -0.30
N ILE A 72 -3.00 -8.90 -0.24
CA ILE A 72 -2.40 -7.93 -1.15
C ILE A 72 -1.38 -7.06 -0.42
N TYR A 73 -0.16 -6.98 -0.97
CA TYR A 73 0.89 -6.09 -0.52
C TYR A 73 0.72 -4.70 -1.13
N THR A 74 0.88 -3.68 -0.29
CA THR A 74 0.95 -2.27 -0.68
C THR A 74 2.18 -1.63 -0.03
N ASP A 75 3.03 -1.03 -0.84
CA ASP A 75 4.15 -0.21 -0.39
C ASP A 75 3.75 1.25 -0.36
N HIS A 76 4.02 1.92 0.75
CA HIS A 76 3.65 3.31 0.96
C HIS A 76 4.90 4.18 0.90
N VAL A 77 4.85 5.23 0.10
CA VAL A 77 5.98 6.13 -0.18
C VAL A 77 5.73 7.44 0.53
N PHE A 78 6.62 7.77 1.45
CA PHE A 78 6.57 8.99 2.24
C PHE A 78 7.68 9.96 1.85
N THR A 79 7.35 11.24 1.96
CA THR A 79 8.32 12.34 2.02
C THR A 79 9.02 12.35 3.38
N GLU A 80 10.11 13.11 3.49
CA GLU A 80 10.93 13.17 4.71
C GLU A 80 10.15 13.75 5.91
N ASP A 81 9.17 14.63 5.67
CA ASP A 81 8.25 15.18 6.68
C ASP A 81 7.12 14.20 7.06
N GLY A 82 7.16 12.95 6.60
CA GLY A 82 6.25 11.88 7.01
C GLY A 82 4.92 11.86 6.25
N LYS A 83 4.83 12.56 5.12
CA LYS A 83 3.61 12.62 4.34
C LYS A 83 3.65 11.65 3.16
N GLU A 84 2.59 10.85 3.05
CA GLU A 84 2.44 9.90 1.97
C GLU A 84 2.21 10.62 0.63
N ILE A 85 2.96 10.20 -0.39
CA ILE A 85 2.89 10.74 -1.76
C ILE A 85 2.53 9.67 -2.78
N ALA A 86 2.68 8.39 -2.44
CA ALA A 86 2.25 7.31 -3.30
C ALA A 86 1.98 6.01 -2.54
N ALA A 87 1.11 5.17 -3.11
CA ALA A 87 0.91 3.78 -2.72
C ALA A 87 1.10 2.87 -3.94
N VAL A 88 1.98 1.87 -3.80
CA VAL A 88 2.33 0.89 -4.84
C VAL A 88 1.73 -0.46 -4.45
N THR A 89 0.66 -0.87 -5.12
CA THR A 89 0.04 -2.19 -4.92
C THR A 89 0.81 -3.24 -5.72
N LEU A 90 1.26 -4.33 -5.09
CA LEU A 90 2.15 -5.33 -5.70
C LEU A 90 1.47 -6.68 -5.98
N GLY A 91 0.29 -6.93 -5.41
CA GLY A 91 -0.38 -8.23 -5.47
C GLY A 91 0.00 -9.13 -4.30
N SER A 92 0.03 -10.46 -4.51
CA SER A 92 0.22 -11.46 -3.45
C SER A 92 1.67 -11.69 -3.02
N ASN A 93 2.63 -11.08 -3.71
CA ASN A 93 4.05 -11.16 -3.45
C ASN A 93 4.69 -9.78 -3.62
N THR A 94 5.99 -9.71 -3.35
CA THR A 94 6.77 -8.46 -3.38
C THR A 94 7.89 -8.51 -4.43
N ASP A 95 7.89 -9.52 -5.30
CA ASP A 95 8.91 -9.80 -6.31
C ASP A 95 8.62 -9.14 -7.67
N ARG A 96 7.70 -8.16 -7.72
CA ARG A 96 7.29 -7.40 -8.91
C ARG A 96 6.56 -8.22 -9.99
N GLU A 97 6.20 -9.48 -9.74
CA GLU A 97 5.53 -10.33 -10.75
C GLU A 97 3.99 -10.19 -10.77
N GLY A 98 3.40 -9.55 -9.74
CA GLY A 98 1.95 -9.34 -9.62
C GLY A 98 1.38 -8.18 -10.46
N LYS A 99 0.05 -8.05 -10.50
CA LYS A 99 -0.63 -6.88 -11.09
C LYS A 99 -0.34 -5.65 -10.23
N ILE A 100 0.33 -4.66 -10.82
CA ILE A 100 0.70 -3.43 -10.13
C ILE A 100 -0.34 -2.33 -10.39
N SER A 101 -0.70 -1.59 -9.36
CA SER A 101 -1.34 -0.27 -9.48
C SER A 101 -0.58 0.74 -8.64
N LEU A 102 -0.53 1.98 -9.11
CA LEU A 102 0.12 3.10 -8.43
C LEU A 102 -0.92 4.21 -8.18
N THR A 103 -1.07 4.59 -6.93
CA THR A 103 -1.89 5.73 -6.51
C THR A 103 -0.97 6.88 -6.13
N LEU A 104 -1.21 8.08 -6.65
CA LEU A 104 -0.45 9.29 -6.32
C LEU A 104 -1.28 10.27 -5.51
N TYR A 105 -0.66 10.91 -4.52
CA TYR A 105 -1.34 11.85 -3.62
C TYR A 105 -0.82 13.28 -3.77
N ASN A 106 -1.73 14.25 -3.67
CA ASN A 106 -1.34 15.66 -3.57
C ASN A 106 -0.86 16.02 -2.16
N LYS A 107 -0.57 17.31 -1.95
CA LYS A 107 -0.07 17.81 -0.68
C LYS A 107 -1.12 17.75 0.45
N GLU A 108 -2.36 17.39 0.19
CA GLU A 108 -3.43 17.23 1.16
C GLU A 108 -3.76 15.75 1.40
N GLY A 109 -3.02 14.82 0.78
CA GLY A 109 -3.27 13.39 0.85
C GLY A 109 -4.42 12.91 -0.04
N LYS A 110 -4.90 13.73 -0.97
CA LYS A 110 -5.96 13.35 -1.90
C LYS A 110 -5.40 12.67 -3.13
N THR A 111 -6.07 11.63 -3.61
CA THR A 111 -5.69 10.92 -4.83
C THR A 111 -5.77 11.86 -6.02
N THR A 112 -4.65 12.02 -6.72
CA THR A 112 -4.60 12.76 -7.99
C THR A 112 -4.57 11.83 -9.18
N HIS A 113 -3.93 10.66 -9.03
CA HIS A 113 -3.81 9.70 -10.11
C HIS A 113 -4.00 8.28 -9.58
N THR A 114 -4.70 7.46 -10.36
CA THR A 114 -4.70 6.00 -10.22
C THR A 114 -4.21 5.42 -11.53
N ILE A 115 -3.03 4.80 -11.48
CA ILE A 115 -2.33 4.24 -12.63
C ILE A 115 -2.41 2.72 -12.53
N ILE A 116 -3.02 2.09 -13.53
CA ILE A 116 -3.27 0.65 -13.58
C ILE A 116 -2.37 0.06 -14.65
N GLN A 117 -1.69 -1.03 -14.31
CA GLN A 117 -0.68 -1.68 -15.16
C GLN A 117 0.42 -0.71 -15.62
N PRO A 118 1.11 -0.02 -14.68
CA PRO A 118 2.34 0.66 -15.04
C PRO A 118 3.39 -0.37 -15.46
N MET A 119 4.38 0.08 -16.20
CA MET A 119 5.55 -0.72 -16.55
C MET A 119 6.70 -0.42 -15.59
N VAL A 120 7.59 -1.40 -15.39
CA VAL A 120 8.85 -1.21 -14.68
C VAL A 120 9.97 -1.13 -15.71
N ASP A 121 10.71 -0.03 -15.72
CA ASP A 121 11.91 0.16 -16.54
C ASP A 121 13.12 0.36 -15.63
N GLY A 122 13.93 -0.69 -15.53
CA GLY A 122 14.98 -0.81 -14.53
C GLY A 122 14.40 -0.68 -13.11
N ASP A 123 14.72 0.43 -12.46
CA ASP A 123 14.27 0.76 -11.11
C ASP A 123 13.01 1.62 -11.09
N SER A 124 12.67 2.29 -12.20
CA SER A 124 11.58 3.26 -12.23
C SER A 124 10.25 2.63 -12.62
N ILE A 125 9.16 3.19 -12.06
CA ILE A 125 7.81 2.91 -12.51
C ILE A 125 7.44 3.93 -13.60
N ILE A 126 7.08 3.46 -14.79
CA ILE A 126 6.76 4.28 -15.96
C ILE A 126 5.40 3.91 -16.55
N THR A 127 4.87 4.75 -17.43
CA THR A 127 3.67 4.46 -18.20
C THR A 127 4.02 3.77 -19.52
N GLY A 128 3.12 2.90 -19.98
CA GLY A 128 3.25 2.14 -21.22
C GLY A 128 1.98 2.21 -22.07
N LYS A 129 2.01 1.53 -23.22
CA LYS A 129 0.89 1.51 -24.17
C LYS A 129 -0.42 0.94 -23.58
N ASP A 130 -0.30 0.03 -22.62
CA ASP A 130 -1.45 -0.64 -21.97
C ASP A 130 -1.77 -0.04 -20.59
N THR A 131 -1.05 1.01 -20.19
CA THR A 131 -1.27 1.67 -18.91
C THR A 131 -2.55 2.50 -18.97
N VAL A 132 -3.42 2.31 -17.97
CA VAL A 132 -4.64 3.11 -17.81
C VAL A 132 -4.41 4.12 -16.70
N ILE A 133 -4.73 5.38 -16.95
CA ILE A 133 -4.54 6.49 -16.00
C ILE A 133 -5.89 7.16 -15.75
N ASN A 134 -6.33 7.18 -14.50
CA ASN A 134 -7.43 8.04 -14.07
C ASN A 134 -6.84 9.21 -13.30
N GLU A 135 -7.33 10.42 -13.54
CA GLU A 135 -6.86 11.65 -12.91
C GLU A 135 -8.02 12.38 -12.22
N THR A 136 -7.77 12.92 -11.02
CA THR A 136 -8.68 13.80 -10.30
C THR A 136 -7.98 15.11 -9.99
N ALA A 137 -8.56 16.21 -10.46
CA ALA A 137 -8.12 17.57 -10.16
C ALA A 137 -8.98 18.19 -9.05
N TYR A 138 -8.40 19.12 -8.30
CA TYR A 138 -9.06 19.80 -7.20
C TYR A 138 -8.97 21.32 -7.32
N ASP A 139 -10.03 22.02 -6.92
CA ASP A 139 -10.05 23.48 -6.81
C ASP A 139 -9.24 23.98 -5.59
N ILE A 140 -9.13 25.31 -5.43
CA ILE A 140 -8.42 25.94 -4.32
C ILE A 140 -9.02 25.62 -2.93
N ASN A 141 -10.27 25.18 -2.88
CA ASN A 141 -10.97 24.79 -1.66
C ASN A 141 -10.81 23.29 -1.39
N GLY A 142 -10.21 22.56 -2.32
CA GLY A 142 -10.01 21.12 -2.27
C GLY A 142 -11.23 20.30 -2.74
N ASN A 143 -12.23 20.89 -3.39
CA ASN A 143 -13.30 20.12 -4.01
C ASN A 143 -12.82 19.54 -5.34
N GLU A 144 -13.34 18.39 -5.74
CA GLU A 144 -13.09 17.85 -7.08
C GLU A 144 -13.56 18.86 -8.12
N SER A 145 -12.66 19.25 -9.02
CA SER A 145 -12.94 20.22 -10.08
C SER A 145 -12.98 19.58 -11.47
N ALA A 146 -12.32 18.42 -11.62
CA ALA A 146 -12.40 17.60 -12.82
C ALA A 146 -11.99 16.16 -12.52
N VAL A 147 -12.59 15.20 -13.21
CA VAL A 147 -12.17 13.80 -13.24
C VAL A 147 -11.97 13.39 -14.69
N THR A 148 -10.78 12.87 -15.00
CA THR A 148 -10.43 12.28 -16.30
C THR A 148 -10.37 10.77 -16.14
N ASP A 149 -11.21 10.04 -16.88
CA ASP A 149 -11.21 8.59 -16.87
C ASP A 149 -10.08 7.99 -17.73
N GLY A 150 -9.88 6.67 -17.62
CA GLY A 150 -8.89 5.92 -18.39
C GLY A 150 -9.02 5.98 -19.92
N ASN A 151 -10.15 6.47 -20.45
CA ASN A 151 -10.37 6.70 -21.88
C ASN A 151 -10.14 8.16 -22.29
N GLY A 152 -9.80 9.04 -21.33
CA GLY A 152 -9.62 10.47 -21.54
C GLY A 152 -10.90 11.29 -21.50
N ASN A 153 -12.03 10.73 -21.05
CA ASN A 153 -13.26 11.51 -20.86
C ASN A 153 -13.16 12.37 -19.61
N VAL A 154 -13.54 13.64 -19.72
CA VAL A 154 -13.47 14.60 -18.62
C VAL A 154 -14.88 14.94 -18.11
N THR A 155 -15.06 14.90 -16.78
CA THR A 155 -16.25 15.37 -16.07
C THR A 155 -15.87 16.53 -15.15
N THR A 156 -16.64 17.61 -15.12
CA THR A 156 -16.40 18.85 -14.35
C THR A 156 -17.63 19.28 -13.57
#